data_AF-A0A497NN88-F1
#
_entry.id   AF-A0A497NN88-F1
#
_cell.length_a   1.000
_cell.length_b   1.000
_cell.length_c   1.000
_cell.angle_alpha   90.00
_cell.angle_beta   90.00
_cell.angle_gamma   90.00
#
_symmetry.space_group_name_H-M   'P 1'
#
loop_
_entity.id
_entity.type
_entity.pdbx_description
1 polymer ?
#
loop_
_entity_poly.entity_id
_entity_poly.type
_entity_poly.pdbx_seq_one_letter_code
_entity_poly.pdbx_strand_id
1 'polypeptide(L)' 'MSVPYGRYEEAYKAIHSALSNISAPPPGKKVTKLEFSWNVDGSVHTIKFYEGTELLFTLTFDWNVDGTLKNVVRS' A
#
# COMPACT_ATOMS: atom_id res chain seq x y z
N MET A 1 7.95 20.12 18.17
CA MET A 1 6.74 19.41 18.65
C MET A 1 6.97 17.93 18.43
N SER A 2 7.14 17.18 19.52
CA SER A 2 7.46 15.76 19.49
C SER A 2 6.16 14.96 19.33
N VAL A 3 6.04 14.15 18.28
CA VAL A 3 4.86 13.33 18.02
C VAL A 3 4.79 12.21 19.08
N PRO A 4 3.68 12.03 19.80
CA PRO A 4 3.57 10.99 20.82
C PRO A 4 3.62 9.59 20.17
N TYR A 5 4.57 8.78 20.64
CA TYR A 5 4.91 7.44 20.14
C TYR A 5 3.74 6.42 20.19
N GLY A 6 2.64 6.72 20.89
CA GLY A 6 1.51 5.79 21.10
C GLY A 6 0.50 5.66 19.95
N ARG A 7 0.49 6.57 18.96
CA ARG A 7 -0.45 6.49 17.81
C ARG A 7 0.16 5.84 16.57
N TYR A 8 1.47 5.65 16.54
CA TYR A 8 2.15 5.03 15.41
C TYR A 8 1.87 3.52 15.37
N GLU A 9 1.83 2.84 16.51
CA GLU A 9 1.54 1.39 16.57
C GLU A 9 0.10 1.05 16.20
N GLU A 10 -0.87 1.86 16.63
CA GLU A 10 -2.28 1.64 16.30
C GLU A 10 -2.57 1.93 14.83
N ALA A 11 -2.04 3.05 14.31
CA ALA A 11 -2.09 3.35 12.89
C ALA A 11 -1.36 2.28 12.07
N TYR A 12 -0.18 1.84 12.51
CA TYR A 12 0.58 0.77 11.85
C TYR A 12 -0.19 -0.55 11.85
N LYS A 13 -0.81 -0.97 12.97
CA LYS A 13 -1.62 -2.20 13.00
C LYS A 13 -2.86 -2.11 12.12
N ALA A 14 -3.57 -0.99 12.13
CA ALA A 14 -4.75 -0.79 11.30
C ALA A 14 -4.39 -0.76 9.81
N ILE A 15 -3.34 -0.02 9.45
CA ILE A 15 -2.81 0.06 8.08
C ILE A 15 -2.26 -1.30 7.66
N HIS A 16 -1.46 -1.98 8.50
CA HIS A 16 -0.89 -3.28 8.18
C HIS A 16 -1.96 -4.36 8.03
N SER A 17 -3.00 -4.37 8.86
CA SER A 17 -4.11 -5.32 8.78
C SER A 17 -4.97 -5.07 7.54
N ALA A 18 -5.36 -3.80 7.29
CA ALA A 18 -6.11 -3.43 6.11
C ALA A 18 -5.32 -3.68 4.82
N LEU A 19 -4.03 -3.32 4.80
CA LEU A 19 -3.13 -3.59 3.69
C LEU A 19 -2.95 -5.09 3.47
N SER A 20 -2.76 -5.89 4.53
CA SER A 20 -2.59 -7.35 4.40
C SER A 20 -3.81 -8.03 3.78
N ASN A 21 -5.02 -7.57 4.10
CA ASN A 21 -6.24 -8.08 3.49
C ASN A 21 -6.35 -7.69 2.00
N ILE A 22 -6.02 -6.45 1.62
CA ILE A 22 -6.13 -6.02 0.23
C ILE A 22 -4.92 -6.47 -0.63
N SER A 23 -3.76 -6.69 -0.02
CA SER A 23 -2.52 -7.12 -0.69
C SER A 23 -2.41 -8.64 -0.81
N ALA A 24 -3.41 -9.39 -0.34
CA ALA A 24 -3.45 -10.82 -0.48
C ALA A 24 -3.56 -11.19 -1.98
N PRO A 25 -2.67 -12.05 -2.51
CA PRO A 25 -2.81 -12.57 -3.85
C PRO A 25 -4.11 -13.39 -3.98
N PRO A 26 -4.68 -13.47 -5.19
CA PRO A 26 -5.80 -14.38 -5.46
C PRO A 26 -5.49 -15.81 -5.00
N PRO A 27 -6.50 -16.61 -4.59
CA PRO A 27 -6.28 -17.99 -4.16
C PRO A 27 -5.49 -18.79 -5.21
N GLY A 28 -4.41 -19.44 -4.78
CA GLY A 28 -3.53 -20.23 -5.66
C GLY A 28 -2.47 -19.43 -6.42
N LYS A 29 -2.43 -18.10 -6.29
CA LYS A 29 -1.39 -17.24 -6.85
C LYS A 29 -0.36 -16.81 -5.79
N LYS A 30 0.87 -16.58 -6.22
CA LYS A 30 1.96 -16.07 -5.37
C LYS A 30 2.52 -14.78 -5.97
N VAL A 31 2.63 -13.76 -5.12
CA VAL A 31 3.38 -12.56 -5.48
C VAL A 31 4.86 -12.90 -5.53
N THR A 32 5.50 -12.75 -6.68
CA THR A 32 6.94 -12.96 -6.86
C THR A 32 7.67 -11.67 -7.25
N LYS A 33 6.96 -10.64 -7.69
CA LYS A 33 7.54 -9.34 -8.05
C LYS A 33 6.57 -8.21 -7.69
N LEU A 34 7.16 -7.09 -7.24
CA LEU A 34 6.47 -5.83 -6.99
C LEU A 34 7.09 -4.73 -7.84
N GLU A 35 6.28 -3.86 -8.40
CA GLU A 35 6.75 -2.62 -9.05
C GLU A 35 6.11 -1.41 -8.38
N PHE A 36 6.94 -0.44 -8.01
CA PHE A 36 6.54 0.77 -7.33
C PHE A 36 6.58 1.94 -8.31
N SER A 37 5.54 2.78 -8.28
CA SER A 37 5.55 4.11 -8.87
C SER A 37 5.40 5.14 -7.78
N TRP A 38 5.99 6.32 -8.01
CA TRP A 38 6.10 7.39 -7.02
C TRP A 38 5.52 8.67 -7.61
N ASN A 39 4.87 9.46 -6.76
CA ASN A 39 4.49 10.83 -7.06
C ASN A 39 5.74 11.73 -7.04
N VAL A 40 5.61 12.95 -7.58
CA VAL A 40 6.69 13.94 -7.62
C VAL A 40 7.18 14.33 -6.22
N ASP A 41 6.30 14.27 -5.23
CA ASP A 41 6.61 14.54 -3.82
C ASP A 41 7.33 13.38 -3.10
N GLY A 42 7.54 12.26 -3.79
CA GLY A 42 8.18 11.06 -3.23
C GLY A 42 7.24 10.14 -2.47
N SER A 43 5.93 10.41 -2.43
CA SER A 43 4.93 9.47 -1.89
C SER A 43 4.67 8.33 -2.89
N VAL A 44 4.30 7.14 -2.40
CA VAL A 44 3.96 5.99 -3.27
C VAL A 44 2.68 6.32 -4.03
N HIS A 45 2.70 6.21 -5.36
CA HIS A 45 1.50 6.38 -6.19
C HIS A 45 0.80 5.04 -6.44
N THR A 46 1.55 4.03 -6.92
CA THR A 46 1.00 2.69 -7.14
C THR A 46 1.99 1.59 -6.76
N ILE A 47 1.46 0.43 -6.36
CA ILE A 47 2.21 -0.81 -6.24
C ILE A 47 1.53 -1.87 -7.12
N LYS A 48 2.26 -2.41 -8.08
CA LYS A 48 1.78 -3.49 -8.94
C LYS A 48 2.32 -4.83 -8.44
N PHE A 49 1.45 -5.81 -8.32
CA PHE A 49 1.76 -7.14 -7.79
C PHE A 49 1.76 -8.15 -8.91
N TYR A 50 2.84 -8.92 -9.05
CA TYR A 50 3.02 -9.86 -10.15
C TYR A 50 3.33 -11.29 -9.68
N GLU A 51 2.91 -12.27 -10.47
CA GLU A 51 3.42 -13.64 -10.45
C GLU A 51 4.23 -13.88 -11.73
N GLY A 52 5.55 -13.97 -11.60
CA GLY A 52 6.48 -13.92 -12.73
C GLY A 52 6.33 -12.62 -13.52
N THR A 53 5.77 -12.73 -14.74
CA THR A 53 5.46 -11.62 -15.64
C THR A 53 3.98 -11.24 -15.66
N GLU A 54 3.11 -12.03 -15.02
CA GLU A 54 1.67 -11.78 -14.98
C GLU A 54 1.34 -10.76 -13.90
N LEU A 55 0.63 -9.68 -14.26
CA LEU A 55 0.10 -8.72 -13.29
C LEU A 55 -1.12 -9.33 -12.59
N LEU A 56 -1.04 -9.52 -11.28
CA LEU A 56 -2.13 -10.05 -10.46
C LEU A 56 -3.15 -8.97 -10.09
N PHE A 57 -2.68 -7.82 -9.60
CA PHE A 57 -3.50 -6.67 -9.23
C PHE A 57 -2.62 -5.44 -8.98
N THR A 58 -3.24 -4.27 -8.92
CA THR A 58 -2.57 -3.01 -8.59
C THR A 58 -3.19 -2.40 -7.34
N LEU A 59 -2.37 -1.85 -6.45
CA LEU A 59 -2.79 -0.97 -5.37
C LEU A 59 -2.46 0.47 -5.75
N THR A 60 -3.46 1.33 -5.75
CA THR A 60 -3.32 2.77 -5.97
C THR A 60 -3.51 3.49 -4.65
N PHE A 61 -2.59 4.41 -4.34
CA PHE A 61 -2.56 5.14 -3.09
C PHE A 61 -2.94 6.60 -3.34
N ASP A 62 -4.03 7.03 -2.71
CA ASP A 62 -4.45 8.43 -2.69
C ASP A 62 -4.03 9.07 -1.38
N TRP A 63 -3.40 10.23 -1.48
CA TRP A 63 -2.90 10.99 -0.33
C TRP A 63 -3.68 12.28 -0.17
N ASN A 64 -3.81 12.73 1.07
CA ASN A 64 -4.30 14.07 1.39
C ASN A 64 -3.18 15.09 1.19
N VAL A 65 -3.55 16.38 1.09
CA VAL A 65 -2.60 17.49 0.95
C VAL A 65 -1.66 17.63 2.17
N ASP A 66 -2.07 17.13 3.33
CA ASP A 66 -1.25 17.10 4.55
C ASP A 66 -0.26 15.93 4.62
N GLY A 67 -0.18 15.11 3.57
CA GLY A 67 0.71 13.94 3.48
C GLY A 67 0.18 12.69 4.18
N THR A 68 -1.04 12.70 4.71
CA THR A 68 -1.68 11.50 5.29
C THR A 68 -2.29 10.63 4.20
N LEU A 69 -2.26 9.31 4.39
CA LEU A 69 -2.88 8.36 3.46
C LEU A 69 -4.40 8.48 3.54
N LYS A 70 -5.03 8.78 2.40
CA LYS A 70 -6.48 8.97 2.30
C LYS A 70 -7.20 7.67 1.96
N ASN A 71 -6.71 6.97 0.93
CA ASN A 71 -7.36 5.77 0.43
C ASN A 71 -6.34 4.84 -0.24
N VAL A 72 -6.64 3.54 -0.25
CA VAL A 72 -5.94 2.55 -1.06
C VAL A 72 -6.97 1.75 -1.83
N VAL A 73 -6.87 1.79 -3.15
CA VAL A 73 -7.80 1.10 -4.05
C VAL A 73 -7.07 -0.07 -4.70
N ARG A 74 -7.71 -1.24 -4.69
CA ARG A 74 -7.26 -2.42 -5.45
C ARG A 74 -8.00 -2.49 -6.78
N SER A 75 -7.27 -2.65 -7.87
CA SER A 75 -7.79 -2.92 -9.22
C SER A 75 -7.16 -4.16 -9.87
#